data_AF-A0AAD4T9K6-F1
#
_entry.id   AF-A0AAD4T9K6-F1
#
_cell.length_a   1.000
_cell.length_b   1.000
_cell.length_c   1.000
_cell.angle_alpha   90.00
_cell.angle_beta   90.00
_cell.angle_gamma   90.00
#
_symmetry.space_group_name_H-M   'P 1'
#
loop_
_entity.id
_entity.type
_entity.pdbx_description
1 polymer ?
#
loop_
_entity_poly.entity_id
_entity_poly.type
_entity_poly.pdbx_seq_one_letter_code
_entity_poly.pdbx_strand_id
1 'polypeptide(L)'
;MFAVVTGTKKGIWHEIIRILALECVTVVLTARDEKIGSNTVSLLVKSGLENVFFYQLDVQDQSSADSLAKYVQTQFGRLDILQVLVSFV
;
A
#
# COMPACT_ATOMS: atom_id res chain seq x y z
N MET A 1 13.47 -0.93 -4.63
CA MET A 1 13.04 -0.28 -3.38
C MET A 1 11.54 -0.45 -3.26
N PHE A 2 11.06 -0.98 -2.15
CA PHE A 2 9.65 -1.28 -1.94
C PHE A 2 9.09 -0.58 -0.69
N ALA A 3 7.90 0.01 -0.81
CA ALA A 3 7.21 0.72 0.26
C ALA A 3 5.82 0.12 0.51
N VAL A 4 5.54 -0.26 1.76
CA VAL A 4 4.17 -0.58 2.20
C VAL A 4 3.57 0.65 2.86
N VAL A 5 2.38 1.03 2.40
CA VAL A 5 1.60 2.13 2.96
C VAL A 5 0.37 1.55 3.65
N THR A 6 0.30 1.72 4.97
CA THR A 6 -0.84 1.25 5.78
C THR A 6 -1.61 2.42 6.38
N GLY A 7 -2.89 2.54 6.04
CA GLY A 7 -3.87 3.43 6.69
C GLY A 7 -3.66 4.93 6.47
N THR A 8 -4.71 5.66 6.07
CA THR A 8 -4.76 7.14 6.12
C THR A 8 -6.18 7.63 5.80
N LYS A 9 -6.55 8.81 6.29
CA LYS A 9 -7.79 9.51 5.91
C LYS A 9 -7.81 9.80 4.39
N LYS A 10 -9.01 9.78 3.79
CA LYS A 10 -9.22 10.04 2.34
C LYS A 10 -8.41 11.28 1.89
N GLY A 11 -7.50 11.09 0.93
CA GLY A 11 -6.87 12.18 0.18
C GLY A 11 -5.37 12.38 0.40
N ILE A 12 -4.82 12.15 1.59
CA ILE A 12 -3.40 12.49 1.89
C ILE A 12 -2.42 11.54 1.20
N TRP A 13 -2.73 10.26 1.21
CA TRP A 13 -1.86 9.22 0.69
C TRP A 13 -1.74 9.23 -0.83
N HIS A 14 -2.70 9.84 -1.55
CA HIS A 14 -2.67 9.86 -3.00
C HIS A 14 -1.38 10.55 -3.51
N GLU A 15 -1.02 11.68 -2.90
CA GLU A 15 0.17 12.42 -3.29
C GLU A 15 1.46 11.73 -2.83
N ILE A 16 1.45 11.09 -1.65
CA ILE A 16 2.60 10.31 -1.15
C ILE A 16 2.88 9.13 -2.08
N ILE A 17 1.85 8.35 -2.42
CA ILE A 17 1.99 7.21 -3.34
C ILE A 17 2.42 7.68 -4.72
N ARG A 18 1.89 8.82 -5.19
CA ARG A 18 2.30 9.42 -6.46
C ARG A 18 3.78 9.78 -6.46
N ILE A 19 4.26 10.49 -5.45
CA ILE A 19 5.68 10.87 -5.33
C ILE A 19 6.57 9.62 -5.26
N LEU A 20 6.23 8.64 -4.40
CA LEU A 20 7.00 7.40 -4.30
C LEU A 20 7.03 6.62 -5.62
N ALA A 21 5.88 6.53 -6.29
CA ALA A 21 5.78 5.84 -7.57
C ALA A 21 6.60 6.54 -8.67
N LEU A 22 6.63 7.88 -8.67
CA LEU A 22 7.47 8.66 -9.60
C LEU A 22 8.97 8.48 -9.34
N GLU A 23 9.37 8.28 -8.09
CA GLU A 23 10.76 7.94 -7.69
C GLU A 23 11.11 6.45 -7.97
N CYS A 24 10.35 5.77 -8.83
CA CYS A 24 10.50 4.36 -9.18
C CYS A 24 10.43 3.39 -7.97
N VAL A 25 9.81 3.78 -6.88
CA VAL A 25 9.55 2.91 -5.72
C VAL A 25 8.29 2.09 -5.99
N THR A 26 8.36 0.78 -5.78
CA THR A 26 7.15 -0.06 -5.82
C THR A 26 6.35 0.15 -4.56
N VAL A 27 5.08 0.53 -4.69
CA VAL A 27 4.21 0.84 -3.55
C VAL A 27 3.11 -0.20 -3.41
N VAL A 28 2.96 -0.80 -2.23
CA VAL A 28 1.76 -1.57 -1.86
C VAL A 28 0.89 -0.73 -0.95
N LEU A 29 -0.24 -0.30 -1.50
CA LEU A 29 -1.33 0.31 -0.74
C LEU A 29 -2.06 -0.81 0.01
N THR A 30 -2.32 -0.56 1.30
CA THR A 30 -3.16 -1.45 2.10
C THR A 30 -4.35 -0.73 2.72
N ALA A 31 -5.48 -1.43 2.78
CA ALA A 31 -6.71 -0.96 3.40
C ALA A 31 -7.55 -2.13 3.90
N ARG A 32 -8.42 -1.88 4.87
CA ARG A 32 -9.42 -2.87 5.33
C ARG A 32 -10.48 -3.15 4.27
N ASP A 33 -10.94 -2.10 3.59
CA ASP A 33 -11.95 -2.19 2.53
C ASP A 33 -11.26 -2.39 1.17
N GLU A 34 -11.40 -3.61 0.64
CA GLU A 34 -10.85 -4.01 -0.65
C GLU A 34 -11.39 -3.19 -1.82
N LYS A 35 -12.67 -2.80 -1.81
CA LYS A 35 -13.28 -2.03 -2.91
C LYS A 35 -12.71 -0.62 -2.96
N ILE A 36 -12.57 0.03 -1.80
CA ILE A 36 -11.99 1.38 -1.72
C ILE A 36 -10.51 1.34 -2.15
N GLY A 37 -9.76 0.35 -1.67
CA GLY A 37 -8.35 0.20 -1.98
C GLY A 37 -8.09 -0.10 -3.46
N SER A 38 -8.73 -1.12 -4.01
CA SER A 38 -8.59 -1.52 -5.42
C SER A 38 -9.03 -0.43 -6.40
N ASN A 39 -10.13 0.28 -6.12
CA ASN A 39 -10.55 1.43 -6.93
C ASN A 39 -9.47 2.50 -6.99
N THR A 40 -8.79 2.75 -5.87
CA THR A 40 -7.81 3.83 -5.87
C THR A 40 -6.51 3.45 -6.56
N VAL A 41 -6.05 2.21 -6.40
CA VAL A 41 -4.93 1.70 -7.22
C VAL A 41 -5.29 1.77 -8.69
N SER A 42 -6.52 1.42 -9.07
CA SER A 42 -6.98 1.54 -10.45
C SER A 42 -6.93 2.99 -10.97
N LEU A 43 -7.24 3.99 -10.13
CA LEU A 43 -7.11 5.40 -10.50
C LEU A 43 -5.64 5.84 -10.66
N LEU A 44 -4.75 5.36 -9.80
CA LEU A 44 -3.31 5.64 -9.87
C LEU A 44 -2.68 5.01 -11.12
N VAL A 45 -3.02 3.76 -11.41
CA VAL A 45 -2.57 3.05 -12.63
C VAL A 45 -3.08 3.77 -13.89
N LYS A 46 -4.35 4.20 -13.91
CA LYS A 46 -4.89 5.03 -15.00
C LYS A 46 -4.16 6.38 -15.17
N SER A 47 -3.51 6.86 -14.12
CA SER A 47 -2.71 8.08 -14.14
C SER A 47 -1.26 7.84 -14.57
N GLY A 48 -0.91 6.61 -14.98
CA GLY A 48 0.43 6.23 -15.46
C GLY A 48 1.36 5.63 -14.41
N LEU A 49 0.86 5.34 -13.20
CA LEU A 49 1.64 4.76 -12.10
C LEU A 49 1.43 3.25 -12.03
N GLU A 50 2.21 2.49 -12.81
CA GLU A 50 2.09 1.03 -12.91
C GLU A 50 2.73 0.26 -11.73
N ASN A 51 3.57 0.94 -10.95
CA ASN A 51 4.30 0.39 -9.80
C ASN A 51 3.52 0.51 -8.47
N VAL A 52 2.19 0.59 -8.54
CA VAL A 52 1.31 0.64 -7.37
C VAL A 52 0.42 -0.59 -7.34
N PHE A 53 0.42 -1.29 -6.20
CA PHE A 53 -0.33 -2.52 -5.98
C PHE A 53 -1.26 -2.37 -4.77
N PHE A 54 -2.34 -3.13 -4.74
CA PHE A 54 -3.24 -3.20 -3.59
C PHE A 54 -3.09 -4.54 -2.87
N TYR A 55 -3.07 -4.50 -1.54
CA TYR A 55 -3.21 -5.69 -0.70
C TYR A 55 -4.11 -5.39 0.50
N GLN A 56 -5.13 -6.22 0.75
CA GLN A 56 -6.01 -6.02 1.89
C GLN A 56 -5.25 -6.27 3.21
N LEU A 57 -5.35 -5.34 4.15
CA LEU A 57 -4.77 -5.47 5.49
C LEU A 57 -5.76 -5.01 6.55
N ASP A 58 -5.99 -5.86 7.54
CA ASP A 58 -6.52 -5.44 8.83
C ASP A 58 -5.41 -5.53 9.89
N VAL A 59 -4.97 -4.37 10.38
CA VAL A 59 -3.91 -4.28 11.39
C VAL A 59 -4.34 -4.85 12.76
N GLN A 60 -5.64 -5.06 12.98
CA GLN A 60 -6.16 -5.69 14.19
C GLN A 60 -6.18 -7.22 14.10
N ASP A 61 -6.03 -7.79 12.90
CA ASP A 61 -5.96 -9.24 12.68
C ASP A 61 -4.52 -9.66 12.41
N GLN A 62 -3.94 -10.40 13.36
CA GLN A 62 -2.59 -10.95 13.23
C GLN A 62 -2.43 -11.82 11.98
N SER A 63 -3.47 -12.58 11.60
CA SER A 63 -3.44 -13.43 10.41
C SER A 63 -3.32 -12.62 9.12
N SER A 64 -3.95 -11.43 9.09
CA SER A 64 -3.87 -10.48 7.99
C SER A 64 -2.46 -9.89 7.88
N ALA A 65 -1.87 -9.50 9.01
CA ALA A 65 -0.49 -9.01 9.06
C ALA A 65 0.53 -10.07 8.62
N ASP A 66 0.39 -11.31 9.08
CA ASP A 66 1.25 -12.43 8.69
C ASP A 66 1.12 -12.75 7.19
N SER A 67 -0.09 -12.68 6.65
CA SER A 67 -0.36 -12.89 5.23
C SER A 67 0.29 -11.80 4.37
N LEU A 68 0.21 -10.53 4.78
CA LEU A 68 0.90 -9.43 4.13
C LEU A 68 2.43 -9.61 4.17
N ALA A 69 2.98 -9.97 5.34
CA ALA A 69 4.41 -10.19 5.48
C ALA A 69 4.91 -11.29 4.53
N LYS A 70 4.16 -12.39 4.44
CA LYS A 70 4.46 -13.49 3.51
C LYS A 70 4.32 -13.07 2.04
N TYR A 71 3.29 -12.30 1.72
CA TYR A 71 3.09 -11.75 0.37
C TYR A 71 4.27 -10.86 -0.04
N VAL A 72 4.66 -9.91 0.82
CA VAL A 72 5.77 -9.00 0.57
C VAL A 72 7.07 -9.76 0.40
N GLN A 73 7.34 -10.74 1.26
CA GLN A 73 8.54 -11.57 1.18
C GLN A 73 8.57 -12.38 -0.13
N THR A 74 7.43 -12.90 -0.58
CA THR A 74 7.35 -13.72 -1.81
C THR A 74 7.48 -12.88 -3.07
N GLN A 75 6.85 -11.70 -3.11
CA GLN A 75 6.81 -10.87 -4.32
C GLN A 75 8.03 -9.96 -4.46
N PHE A 76 8.52 -9.42 -3.35
CA PHE A 76 9.54 -8.36 -3.37
C PHE A 76 10.83 -8.77 -2.67
N GLY A 77 10.87 -9.95 -2.01
CA GLY A 77 12.04 -10.52 -1.35
C GLY A 77 12.38 -9.84 -0.03
N ARG A 78 12.50 -8.51 -0.02
CA ARG A 78 12.84 -7.69 1.14
C ARG A 78 11.97 -6.44 1.21
N LEU A 79 11.58 -6.06 2.42
CA LEU A 79 10.89 -4.81 2.70
C LEU A 79 11.92 -3.71 2.96
N ASP A 80 11.96 -2.68 2.11
CA ASP A 80 12.91 -1.57 2.25
C ASP A 80 12.33 -0.42 3.09
N ILE A 81 11.03 -0.13 2.93
CA ILE A 81 10.34 0.96 3.63
C ILE A 81 8.99 0.45 4.13
N LEU A 82 8.77 0.53 5.44
CA LEU A 82 7.45 0.33 6.06
C LEU A 82 6.98 1.67 6.58
N GLN A 83 6.02 2.30 5.89
CA GLN A 83 5.41 3.55 6.38
C GLN A 83 4.06 3.24 7.00
N VAL A 84 4.06 3.08 8.32
CA VAL A 84 2.84 2.98 9.14
C VAL A 84 2.36 4.39 9.46
N LEU A 85 1.35 4.89 8.74
CA LEU A 85 0.63 6.09 9.16
C LEU A 85 -0.58 5.65 9.98
N VAL A 86 -0.36 5.44 11.28
CA VAL A 86 -1.44 5.21 12.22
C VAL A 86 -2.25 6.52 12.34
N SER A 87 -3.34 6.63 11.58
CA SER A 87 -4.44 7.51 11.98
C SER A 87 -5.26 6.73 12.99
N PHE A 88 -4.91 6.84 14.28
CA PHE A 88 -5.92 6.70 15.32
C PHE A 88 -6.94 7.84 15.11
N VAL A 89 -8.20 7.51 15.36
CA VAL A 89 -9.41 8.33 15.31
C VAL A 89 -10.08 8.46 13.93
#